data_AF-A0A7V1ER89-F1
#
_entry.id   AF-A0A7V1ER89-F1
#
_cell.length_a   1.000
_cell.length_b   1.000
_cell.length_c   1.000
_cell.angle_alpha   90.00
_cell.angle_beta   90.00
_cell.angle_gamma   90.00
#
_symmetry.space_group_name_H-M   'P 1'
#
loop_
_entity.id
_entity.type
_entity.pdbx_description
1 polymer ?
#
loop_
_entity_poly.entity_id
_entity_poly.type
_entity_poly.pdbx_seq_one_letter_code
_entity_poly.pdbx_strand_id
1 'polypeptide(L)'
;MWSTLYGYVALEADLNTVAAATFYEHAETPGLGDQITRPDWLAQWQGRQMYDAQGELRFAVSTGRVEPGSPAALYEVDALTGATITADAVTALVHYWLGPHGYQPLLNQLREQPPVQSSPAPVEDS
;
A
#
# COMPACT_ATOMS: atom_id res chain seq x y z
N MET A 1 16.24 -8.33 12.13
CA MET A 1 14.84 -7.86 12.03
C MET A 1 14.08 -8.49 13.19
N TRP A 2 13.34 -7.69 13.96
CA TRP A 2 12.91 -8.07 15.31
C TRP A 2 11.40 -8.35 15.47
N SER A 3 10.60 -8.27 14.40
CA SER A 3 9.18 -8.70 14.44
C SER A 3 8.54 -8.78 13.04
N THR A 4 7.34 -9.35 12.96
CA THR A 4 6.46 -9.30 11.79
C THR A 4 5.66 -7.99 11.82
N LEU A 5 5.53 -7.33 10.67
CA LEU A 5 4.66 -6.17 10.49
C LEU A 5 3.32 -6.64 9.92
N TYR A 6 2.21 -6.18 10.51
CA TYR A 6 0.87 -6.41 10.00
C TYR A 6 0.15 -5.10 9.71
N GLY A 7 -0.54 -5.05 8.58
CA GLY A 7 -1.23 -3.87 8.13
C GLY A 7 -2.24 -4.15 7.02
N TYR A 8 -2.96 -3.11 6.65
CA TYR A 8 -3.86 -3.09 5.51
C TYR A 8 -3.47 -1.97 4.57
N VAL A 9 -3.55 -2.25 3.28
CA VAL A 9 -3.48 -1.25 2.20
C VAL A 9 -4.79 -1.35 1.43
N ALA A 10 -5.57 -0.28 1.45
CA ALA A 10 -6.78 -0.15 0.66
C ALA A 10 -6.41 0.48 -0.69
N LEU A 11 -6.85 -0.16 -1.77
CA LEU A 11 -6.72 0.37 -3.12
C LEU A 11 -8.07 0.93 -3.59
N GLU A 12 -8.02 1.98 -4.38
CA GLU A 12 -9.18 2.52 -5.11
C GLU A 12 -9.67 1.51 -6.16
N ALA A 13 -10.78 1.84 -6.82
CA ALA A 13 -11.41 0.97 -7.83
C ALA A 13 -10.51 0.67 -9.06
N ASP A 14 -9.47 1.48 -9.30
CA ASP A 14 -8.45 1.23 -10.33
C ASP A 14 -7.47 0.10 -9.95
N LEU A 15 -7.56 -0.39 -8.71
CA LEU A 15 -6.69 -1.41 -8.11
C LEU A 15 -5.20 -1.00 -8.16
N ASN A 16 -4.90 0.30 -8.17
CA ASN A 16 -3.53 0.82 -8.24
C ASN A 16 -3.30 1.99 -7.27
N THR A 17 -4.23 2.94 -7.24
CA THR A 17 -4.15 4.12 -6.37
C THR A 17 -4.50 3.73 -4.94
N VAL A 18 -3.72 4.18 -3.97
CA VAL A 18 -3.94 3.91 -2.55
C VAL A 18 -5.03 4.82 -2.00
N ALA A 19 -6.09 4.22 -1.48
CA ALA A 19 -7.14 4.91 -0.74
C ALA A 19 -6.70 5.21 0.70
N ALA A 20 -6.07 4.22 1.36
CA ALA A 20 -5.56 4.34 2.73
C ALA A 20 -4.55 3.24 3.05
N ALA A 21 -3.71 3.45 4.06
CA ALA A 21 -2.86 2.42 4.65
C ALA A 21 -2.88 2.50 6.18
N THR A 22 -2.67 1.38 6.86
CA THR A 22 -2.50 1.31 8.32
C THR A 22 -1.68 0.11 8.73
N PHE A 23 -0.95 0.22 9.85
CA PHE A 23 -0.25 -0.87 10.51
C PHE A 23 -0.84 -1.06 11.90
N TYR A 24 -1.32 -2.26 12.23
CA TYR A 24 -2.05 -2.52 13.47
C TYR A 24 -1.28 -3.41 14.45
N GLU A 25 -0.27 -4.14 14.00
CA GLU A 25 0.59 -4.94 14.86
C GLU A 25 2.04 -4.88 14.36
N HIS A 26 2.95 -4.54 15.27
CA HIS A 26 4.40 -4.51 15.05
C HIS A 26 5.12 -4.63 16.40
N ALA A 27 6.37 -5.09 16.40
CA ALA A 27 7.25 -5.07 17.57
C ALA A 27 8.58 -4.34 17.28
N GLU A 28 8.49 -3.31 16.43
CA GLU A 28 9.58 -2.37 16.20
C GLU A 28 9.98 -1.61 17.47
N THR A 29 11.23 -1.14 17.51
CA THR A 29 11.76 -0.39 18.66
C THR A 29 10.95 0.90 18.88
N PRO A 30 10.37 1.10 20.08
CA PRO A 30 9.68 2.35 20.43
C PRO A 30 10.60 3.57 20.24
N GLY A 31 10.08 4.65 19.65
CA GLY A 31 10.82 5.86 19.33
C GLY A 31 11.70 5.79 18.07
N LEU A 32 11.72 4.67 17.35
CA LEU A 32 12.40 4.52 16.07
C LEU A 32 11.44 4.01 14.99
N GLY A 33 11.05 2.73 15.05
CA GLY A 33 10.26 2.10 13.98
C GLY A 33 8.74 2.21 14.18
N ASP A 34 8.29 2.65 15.37
CA ASP A 34 6.88 2.94 15.66
C ASP A 34 6.30 4.10 14.81
N GLN A 35 7.18 4.85 14.13
CA GLN A 35 6.81 5.90 13.18
C GLN A 35 5.82 5.44 12.10
N ILE A 36 5.80 4.14 11.75
CA ILE A 36 4.86 3.57 10.76
C ILE A 36 3.38 3.67 11.18
N THR A 37 3.11 3.91 12.46
CA THR A 37 1.73 4.08 12.98
C THR A 37 1.31 5.54 13.10
N ARG A 38 2.22 6.49 12.81
CA ARG A 38 1.92 7.91 12.97
C ARG A 38 0.90 8.38 11.93
N PRO A 39 -0.16 9.10 12.34
CA PRO A 39 -1.19 9.56 11.42
C PRO A 39 -0.67 10.43 10.27
N ASP A 40 0.32 11.28 10.53
CA ASP A 40 0.89 12.18 9.53
C ASP A 40 1.72 11.45 8.46
N TRP A 41 2.41 10.37 8.84
CA TRP A 41 3.13 9.53 7.89
C TRP A 41 2.17 8.63 7.10
N LEU A 42 1.19 8.01 7.76
CA LEU A 42 0.15 7.20 7.09
C LEU A 42 -0.67 8.00 6.08
N ALA A 43 -0.96 9.28 6.37
CA ALA A 43 -1.66 10.16 5.45
C ALA A 43 -0.92 10.37 4.10
N GLN A 44 0.41 10.20 4.08
CA GLN A 44 1.19 10.34 2.85
C GLN A 44 0.97 9.21 1.85
N TRP A 45 0.41 8.07 2.30
CA TRP A 45 0.13 6.93 1.42
C TRP A 45 -1.05 7.20 0.49
N GLN A 46 -2.03 8.00 0.93
CA GLN A 46 -3.22 8.28 0.15
C GLN A 46 -2.86 8.97 -1.18
N GLY A 47 -3.38 8.44 -2.29
CA GLY A 47 -3.11 8.96 -3.63
C GLY A 47 -1.80 8.46 -4.26
N ARG A 48 -0.96 7.71 -3.54
CA ARG A 48 0.19 7.03 -4.14
C ARG A 48 -0.29 5.91 -5.07
N GLN A 49 0.48 5.64 -6.11
CA GLN A 49 0.28 4.51 -7.01
C GLN A 49 1.24 3.39 -6.65
N MET A 50 0.80 2.15 -6.84
CA MET A 50 1.61 0.97 -6.57
C MET A 50 2.43 0.55 -7.79
N TYR A 51 1.80 0.58 -8.97
CA TYR A 51 2.36 0.15 -10.24
C TYR A 51 2.48 1.32 -11.22
N ASP A 52 3.51 1.31 -12.05
CA ASP A 52 3.63 2.25 -13.17
C ASP A 52 2.87 1.79 -14.42
N ALA A 53 3.01 2.56 -15.51
CA ALA A 53 2.34 2.29 -16.78
C ALA A 53 2.79 0.98 -17.46
N GLN A 54 3.91 0.40 -17.05
CA GLN A 54 4.40 -0.89 -17.53
C GLN A 54 3.90 -2.06 -16.64
N GLY A 55 3.19 -1.75 -15.55
CA GLY A 55 2.75 -2.72 -14.56
C GLY A 55 3.86 -3.14 -13.60
N GLU A 56 4.98 -2.43 -13.57
CA GLU A 56 6.05 -2.68 -12.61
C GLU A 56 5.68 -2.07 -11.26
N LEU A 57 5.94 -2.79 -10.17
CA LEU A 57 5.68 -2.28 -8.83
C LEU A 57 6.76 -1.28 -8.42
N ARG A 58 6.35 -0.07 -8.02
CA ARG A 58 7.24 1.07 -7.78
C ARG A 58 7.22 1.61 -6.37
N PHE A 59 6.26 1.19 -5.55
CA PHE A 59 6.11 1.72 -4.19
C PHE A 59 7.40 1.60 -3.38
N ALA A 60 7.78 2.66 -2.65
CA ALA A 60 8.86 2.59 -1.68
C ALA A 60 8.70 3.61 -0.54
N VAL A 61 9.29 3.30 0.61
CA VAL A 61 9.63 4.31 1.61
C VAL A 61 10.96 4.93 1.17
N SER A 62 10.99 6.24 0.90
CA SER A 62 12.18 6.88 0.36
C SER A 62 13.31 6.95 1.39
N THR A 63 14.51 7.33 0.94
CA THR A 63 15.67 7.54 1.80
C THR A 63 15.76 8.97 2.36
N GLY A 64 14.82 9.85 1.99
CA GLY A 64 14.76 11.22 2.46
C GLY A 64 13.35 11.79 2.49
N ARG A 65 13.23 13.10 2.29
CA ARG A 65 11.93 13.74 2.07
C ARG A 65 11.60 13.63 0.58
N VAL A 66 10.38 13.24 0.28
CA VAL A 66 9.87 13.19 -1.08
C VAL A 66 9.48 14.59 -1.51
N GLU A 67 10.11 15.09 -2.58
CA GLU A 67 9.81 16.42 -3.11
C GLU A 67 8.42 16.44 -3.76
N PRO A 68 7.51 17.33 -3.34
CA PRO A 68 6.18 17.45 -3.95
C PRO A 68 6.27 17.72 -5.45
N GLY A 69 5.51 16.95 -6.24
CA GLY A 69 5.47 17.08 -7.70
C GLY A 69 6.64 16.42 -8.44
N SER A 70 7.60 15.81 -7.74
CA SER A 70 8.59 14.95 -8.37
C SER A 70 7.94 13.67 -8.92
N PRO A 71 8.55 13.00 -9.93
CA PRO A 71 8.08 11.70 -10.38
C PRO A 71 8.04 10.63 -9.27
N ALA A 72 8.97 10.71 -8.31
CA ALA A 72 9.03 9.84 -7.15
C ALA A 72 7.80 10.00 -6.24
N ALA A 73 7.24 11.20 -6.13
CA ALA A 73 6.06 11.48 -5.32
C ALA A 73 4.81 10.69 -5.75
N LEU A 74 4.78 10.11 -6.94
CA LEU A 74 3.70 9.21 -7.33
C LEU A 74 3.75 7.87 -6.59
N TYR A 75 4.94 7.40 -6.22
CA TYR A 75 5.16 6.03 -5.74
C TYR A 75 5.78 5.98 -4.33
N GLU A 76 6.32 7.09 -3.83
CA GLU A 76 7.10 7.11 -2.59
C GLU A 76 6.45 7.88 -1.45
N VAL A 77 6.69 7.41 -0.23
CA VAL A 77 6.42 8.13 1.02
C VAL A 77 7.72 8.54 1.71
N ASP A 78 7.67 9.53 2.59
CA ASP A 78 8.84 10.04 3.28
C ASP A 78 9.57 8.96 4.10
N ALA A 79 10.87 9.13 4.23
CA ALA A 79 11.74 8.30 5.07
C ALA A 79 11.31 8.30 6.54
N LEU A 80 11.57 7.18 7.21
CA LEU A 80 11.46 7.07 8.66
C LEU A 80 12.79 7.48 9.29
N THR A 81 12.79 8.57 10.08
CA THR A 81 14.03 9.14 10.62
C THR A 81 14.71 8.14 11.57
N GLY A 82 15.93 7.71 11.24
CA GLY A 82 16.68 6.75 12.05
C GLY A 82 16.17 5.31 12.00
N ALA A 83 15.20 5.00 11.13
CA ALA A 83 14.54 3.70 11.06
C ALA A 83 14.57 3.10 9.64
N THR A 84 15.74 3.16 8.98
CA THR A 84 15.94 2.62 7.63
C THR A 84 15.57 1.13 7.53
N ILE A 85 15.90 0.32 8.54
CA ILE A 85 15.53 -1.11 8.55
C ILE A 85 14.01 -1.31 8.54
N THR A 86 13.27 -0.48 9.28
CA THR A 86 11.80 -0.49 9.28
C THR A 86 11.25 -0.04 7.92
N ALA A 87 11.85 1.01 7.32
CA ALA A 87 11.47 1.52 6.00
C ALA A 87 11.66 0.47 4.90
N ASP A 88 12.80 -0.24 4.93
CA ASP A 88 13.11 -1.33 4.00
C ASP A 88 12.13 -2.51 4.20
N ALA A 89 11.79 -2.83 5.46
CA ALA A 89 10.82 -3.88 5.78
C ALA A 89 9.41 -3.55 5.28
N VAL A 90 8.96 -2.30 5.42
CA VAL A 90 7.68 -1.83 4.87
C VAL A 90 7.68 -1.95 3.34
N THR A 91 8.74 -1.49 2.69
CA THR A 91 8.88 -1.58 1.24
C THR A 91 8.83 -3.04 0.78
N ALA A 92 9.59 -3.91 1.44
CA ALA A 92 9.62 -5.35 1.14
C ALA A 92 8.25 -6.03 1.38
N LEU A 93 7.53 -5.65 2.44
CA LEU A 93 6.19 -6.16 2.74
C LEU A 93 5.22 -5.84 1.59
N VAL A 94 5.19 -4.58 1.14
CA VAL A 94 4.36 -4.16 0.01
C VAL A 94 4.79 -4.90 -1.26
N HIS A 95 6.09 -5.00 -1.52
CA HIS A 95 6.62 -5.68 -2.70
C HIS A 95 6.26 -7.16 -2.77
N TYR A 96 6.29 -7.85 -1.64
CA TYR A 96 5.87 -9.24 -1.58
C TYR A 96 4.37 -9.38 -1.86
N TRP A 97 3.53 -8.66 -1.12
CA TRP A 97 2.07 -8.81 -1.20
C TRP A 97 1.45 -8.24 -2.46
N LEU A 98 2.05 -7.23 -3.09
CA LEU A 98 1.60 -6.68 -4.38
C LEU A 98 2.45 -7.19 -5.55
N GLY A 99 3.38 -8.12 -5.30
CA GLY A 99 4.18 -8.77 -6.32
C GLY A 99 3.57 -10.09 -6.82
N PRO A 100 4.32 -10.82 -7.68
CA PRO A 100 3.84 -12.03 -8.35
C PRO A 100 3.44 -13.16 -7.41
N HIS A 101 3.98 -13.16 -6.19
CA HIS A 101 3.72 -14.18 -5.17
C HIS A 101 2.61 -13.80 -4.18
N GLY A 102 2.06 -12.60 -4.30
CA GLY A 102 0.97 -12.09 -3.47
C GLY A 102 -0.33 -11.93 -4.25
N TYR A 103 -0.95 -10.76 -4.11
CA TYR A 103 -2.22 -10.40 -4.70
C TYR A 103 -2.13 -9.96 -6.17
N GLN A 104 -0.94 -9.75 -6.75
CA GLN A 104 -0.84 -9.27 -8.13
C GLN A 104 -1.65 -10.11 -9.14
N PRO A 105 -1.63 -11.47 -9.11
CA PRO A 105 -2.44 -12.27 -10.03
C PRO A 105 -3.94 -12.04 -9.84
N LEU A 106 -4.41 -11.92 -8.59
CA LEU A 106 -5.80 -11.63 -8.28
C LEU A 106 -6.21 -10.23 -8.76
N LEU A 107 -5.38 -9.22 -8.50
CA LEU A 107 -5.64 -7.85 -8.93
C LEU A 107 -5.70 -7.76 -10.46
N ASN A 108 -4.80 -8.45 -11.17
CA ASN A 108 -4.84 -8.54 -12.63
C ASN A 108 -6.14 -9.18 -13.13
N GLN A 109 -6.56 -10.30 -12.52
CA GLN A 109 -7.83 -10.94 -12.85
C GLN A 109 -9.03 -10.00 -12.64
N LEU A 110 -9.07 -9.25 -11.53
CA LEU A 110 -10.16 -8.31 -11.24
C LEU A 110 -10.20 -7.13 -12.20
N ARG A 111 -9.05 -6.68 -12.74
CA ARG A 111 -9.00 -5.64 -13.78
C ARG A 111 -9.57 -6.13 -15.11
N GLU A 112 -9.30 -7.39 -15.47
CA GLU A 112 -9.81 -8.00 -16.70
C GLU A 112 -11.29 -8.38 -16.59
N GLN A 113 -11.70 -8.87 -15.41
CA GLN A 113 -13.03 -9.37 -15.13
C GLN A 113 -13.53 -8.82 -13.80
N PRO A 114 -14.03 -7.58 -13.78
CA PRO A 114 -14.66 -7.03 -12.59
C PRO A 114 -15.80 -7.94 -12.13
N PRO A 115 -15.99 -8.13 -10.82
CA PRO A 115 -17.08 -8.97 -10.33
C PRO A 115 -18.42 -8.46 -10.88
N VAL A 116 -19.13 -9.34 -11.60
CA VAL A 116 -20.46 -9.04 -12.12
C VAL A 116 -21.35 -8.71 -10.93
N GLN A 117 -21.86 -7.48 -10.85
CA GLN A 117 -22.86 -7.14 -9.84
C GLN A 117 -24.06 -8.07 -10.05
N SER A 118 -24.28 -8.98 -9.10
CA SER A 118 -25.49 -9.79 -9.08
C SER A 118 -26.68 -8.84 -8.92
N SER A 119 -27.49 -8.73 -9.98
CA SER A 119 -28.73 -7.96 -9.95
C SER A 119 -29.61 -8.46 -8.79
N PRO A 120 -30.23 -7.58 -7.99
CA PRO A 120 -31.11 -8.04 -6.91
C PRO A 120 -32.27 -8.83 -7.52
N ALA A 121 -32.58 -9.98 -6.92
CA ALA A 121 -33.69 -10.82 -7.34
C ALA A 121 -34.99 -10.00 -7.41
N PRO A 122 -35.88 -10.25 -8.40
CA PRO A 122 -37.13 -9.51 -8.49
C PRO A 122 -37.92 -9.72 -7.20
N VAL A 123 -38.29 -8.61 -6.56
CA VAL A 123 -39.19 -8.63 -5.40
C VAL A 123 -40.55 -9.06 -5.94
N GLU A 124 -40.97 -10.29 -5.65
CA GLU A 124 -42.35 -10.73 -5.89
C GLU A 124 -43.26 -9.96 -4.92
N ASP A 125 -43.88 -8.89 -5.40
CA ASP A 125 -45.00 -8.24 -4.71
C ASP A 125 -46.15 -9.25 -4.57
N SER A 126 -46.60 -9.45 -3.31
CA SER A 126 -47.77 -10.25 -2.93
C SER A 126 -49.01 -9.37 -2.73
#